data_AF-A0A2P5C590-F1
#
_entry.id   AF-A0A2P5C590-F1
#
_cell.length_a   1.000
_cell.length_b   1.000
_cell.length_c   1.000
_cell.angle_alpha   90.00
_cell.angle_beta   90.00
_cell.angle_gamma   90.00
#
_symmetry.space_group_name_H-M   'P 1'
#
loop_
_entity.id
_entity.type
_entity.pdbx_description
1 polymer ?
#
loop_
_entity_poly.entity_id
_entity_poly.type
_entity_poly.pdbx_seq_one_letter_code
_entity_poly.pdbx_strand_id
1 'polypeptide(L)'
;MQGSIPSKLKVRGKSSTIRGQNLYSGFYLGTIIAAEERVLALKPKSLSFAEAASLPLAIETAYEGLERVEFSAGQSILVLGGAGGVGTLVIQVQS
;
A
#
# COMPACT_ATOMS: atom_id res chain seq x y z
N MET A 1 27.03 -31.71 9.02
CA MET A 1 26.98 -30.30 8.57
C MET A 1 25.54 -29.81 8.75
N GLN A 2 25.40 -28.66 9.43
CA GLN A 2 24.21 -27.79 9.57
C GLN A 2 22.88 -28.47 9.96
N GLY A 3 22.31 -28.29 11.14
CA GLY A 3 22.20 -27.05 11.92
C GLY A 3 20.71 -26.78 12.14
N SER A 4 20.07 -27.63 12.94
CA SER A 4 18.66 -27.51 13.33
C SER A 4 18.41 -26.23 14.13
N ILE A 5 17.51 -25.39 13.63
CA ILE A 5 17.08 -24.11 14.21
C ILE A 5 16.53 -24.38 15.63
N PRO A 6 17.13 -23.83 16.71
CA PRO A 6 16.61 -24.02 18.04
C PRO A 6 15.34 -23.19 18.23
N SER A 7 14.21 -23.88 18.36
CA SER A 7 13.01 -23.32 18.96
C SER A 7 13.34 -22.87 20.39
N LYS A 8 13.01 -21.62 20.71
CA LYS A 8 13.12 -20.96 22.03
C LYS A 8 14.42 -20.17 22.27
N LEU A 9 14.37 -18.89 21.91
CA LEU A 9 15.21 -17.87 22.54
C LEU A 9 14.74 -17.69 24.00
N LYS A 10 15.56 -18.12 24.95
CA LYS A 10 15.33 -17.92 26.40
C LYS A 10 15.87 -16.54 26.78
N VAL A 11 15.03 -15.50 26.74
CA VAL A 11 15.36 -14.19 27.34
C VAL A 11 15.19 -14.31 28.85
N ARG A 12 16.30 -14.08 29.56
CA ARG A 12 16.44 -14.22 31.01
C ARG A 12 15.80 -13.03 31.72
N GLY A 13 14.79 -13.31 32.54
CA GLY A 13 14.43 -12.48 33.68
C GLY A 13 13.50 -11.30 33.40
N LYS A 14 12.21 -11.58 33.15
CA LYS A 14 11.04 -10.96 33.80
C LYS A 14 9.79 -11.61 33.21
N SER A 15 8.93 -12.14 34.07
CA SER A 15 7.62 -12.66 33.70
C SER A 15 6.73 -11.51 33.23
N SER A 16 6.75 -11.20 31.94
CA SER A 16 5.76 -10.37 31.30
C SER A 16 5.05 -11.21 30.23
N THR A 17 3.87 -11.69 30.59
CA THR A 17 2.80 -12.12 29.69
C THR A 17 2.88 -11.39 28.35
N ILE A 18 3.15 -12.12 27.26
CA ILE A 18 3.11 -11.57 25.89
C ILE A 18 1.63 -11.41 25.51
N ARG A 19 1.00 -10.37 26.06
CA ARG A 19 -0.31 -9.88 25.63
C ARG A 19 -0.07 -8.64 24.77
N GLY A 20 -0.37 -8.75 23.48
CA GLY A 20 -0.80 -7.61 22.65
C GLY A 20 0.20 -6.48 22.40
N GLN A 21 1.44 -6.77 21.99
CA GLN A 21 2.24 -5.73 21.31
C GLN A 21 1.85 -5.70 19.84
N ASN A 22 0.82 -4.93 19.57
CA ASN A 22 0.46 -4.47 18.24
C ASN A 22 1.67 -3.77 17.60
N LEU A 23 2.43 -4.48 16.77
CA LEU A 23 3.44 -3.91 15.88
C LEU A 23 2.74 -3.16 14.74
N TYR A 24 1.94 -2.15 15.05
CA TYR A 24 1.43 -1.21 14.06
C TYR A 24 2.50 -0.15 13.81
N SER A 25 3.56 -0.52 13.09
CA SER A 25 4.38 0.50 12.44
C SER A 25 3.63 0.97 11.19
N GLY A 26 3.26 2.25 11.17
CA GLY A 26 2.66 2.86 9.98
C GLY A 26 3.59 2.81 8.77
N PHE A 27 3.04 3.04 7.58
CA PHE A 27 3.72 2.86 6.28
C PHE A 27 5.08 3.57 6.18
N TYR A 28 5.26 4.69 6.89
CA TYR A 28 6.45 5.53 6.82
C TYR A 28 7.66 5.01 7.62
N LEU A 29 7.45 4.27 8.70
CA LEU A 29 8.52 3.90 9.64
C LEU A 29 8.61 2.38 9.89
N GLY A 30 7.72 1.61 9.26
CA GLY A 30 7.67 0.16 9.39
C GLY A 30 8.56 -0.57 8.40
N THR A 31 9.28 -1.57 8.87
CA THR A 31 9.93 -2.57 7.99
C THR A 31 9.00 -3.73 7.65
N ILE A 32 7.95 -3.95 8.46
CA ILE A 32 6.90 -4.97 8.28
C ILE A 32 5.56 -4.34 8.64
N ILE A 33 4.54 -4.57 7.83
CA ILE A 33 3.17 -4.08 8.05
C ILE A 33 2.22 -5.25 7.86
N ALA A 34 1.30 -5.46 8.81
CA ALA A 34 0.21 -6.40 8.63
C ALA A 34 -0.88 -5.77 7.75
N ALA A 35 -1.31 -6.49 6.72
CA ALA A 35 -2.39 -6.08 5.83
C ALA A 35 -3.30 -7.28 5.55
N GLU A 36 -4.57 -7.01 5.25
CA GLU A 36 -5.49 -8.06 4.81
C GLU A 36 -5.11 -8.55 3.40
N GLU A 37 -5.28 -9.84 3.13
CA GLU A 37 -4.95 -10.42 1.82
C GLU A 37 -5.70 -9.71 0.68
N ARG A 38 -6.95 -9.29 0.92
CA ARG A 38 -7.79 -8.60 -0.08
C ARG A 38 -7.25 -7.23 -0.52
N VAL A 39 -6.37 -6.61 0.26
CA VAL A 39 -5.76 -5.30 -0.07
C VAL A 39 -4.34 -5.45 -0.62
N LEU A 40 -3.88 -6.69 -0.84
CA LEU A 40 -2.60 -6.96 -1.47
C LEU A 40 -2.76 -7.10 -2.98
N ALA A 41 -1.83 -6.48 -3.71
CA ALA A 41 -1.70 -6.63 -5.15
C ALA A 41 -0.27 -7.03 -5.50
N LEU A 42 -0.10 -7.73 -6.63
CA LEU A 42 1.22 -8.10 -7.13
C LEU A 42 1.95 -6.84 -7.64
N LYS A 43 3.18 -6.64 -7.17
CA LYS A 43 4.03 -5.56 -7.67
C LYS A 43 4.31 -5.77 -9.16
N PRO A 44 4.03 -4.80 -10.05
CA PRO A 44 4.43 -4.88 -11.45
C PRO A 44 5.94 -5.10 -11.59
N LYS A 45 6.36 -6.02 -12.46
CA LYS A 45 7.78 -6.37 -12.63
C LYS A 45 8.61 -5.22 -13.21
N SER A 46 7.98 -4.36 -14.01
CA SER A 46 8.62 -3.21 -14.68
C SER A 46 8.90 -2.03 -13.75
N LEU A 47 8.30 -1.98 -12.56
CA LEU A 47 8.44 -0.86 -11.62
C LEU A 47 9.36 -1.22 -10.46
N SER A 48 10.15 -0.26 -10.01
CA SER A 48 10.85 -0.35 -8.72
C SER A 48 9.85 -0.43 -7.56
N PHE A 49 10.31 -0.82 -6.37
CA PHE A 49 9.45 -0.80 -5.18
C PHE A 49 8.97 0.61 -4.83
N ALA A 50 9.81 1.62 -4.99
CA ALA A 50 9.44 3.01 -4.69
C ALA A 50 8.34 3.52 -5.64
N GLU A 51 8.46 3.24 -6.93
CA GLU A 51 7.43 3.58 -7.92
C GLU A 51 6.15 2.78 -7.65
N ALA A 52 6.24 1.47 -7.45
CA ALA A 52 5.05 0.67 -7.22
C ALA A 52 4.33 1.01 -5.91
N ALA A 53 5.05 1.44 -4.87
CA ALA A 53 4.46 1.80 -3.58
C ALA A 53 3.81 3.20 -3.57
N SER A 54 4.17 4.10 -4.50
CA SER A 54 3.60 5.45 -4.56
C SER A 54 2.26 5.52 -5.30
N LEU A 55 1.96 4.50 -6.12
CA LEU A 55 0.79 4.45 -6.98
C LEU A 55 -0.55 4.13 -6.27
N PRO A 56 -0.66 3.14 -5.35
CA PRO A 56 -1.94 2.56 -4.99
C PRO A 56 -2.95 3.59 -4.48
N LEU A 57 -2.56 4.42 -3.51
CA LEU A 57 -3.46 5.42 -2.94
C LEU A 57 -3.95 6.43 -3.99
N ALA A 58 -3.05 6.90 -4.85
CA ALA A 58 -3.38 7.93 -5.83
C ALA A 58 -4.19 7.38 -7.02
N ILE A 59 -3.93 6.14 -7.46
CA ILE A 59 -4.71 5.46 -8.51
C ILE A 59 -6.12 5.16 -8.02
N GLU A 60 -6.28 4.57 -6.83
CA GLU A 60 -7.60 4.27 -6.27
C GLU A 60 -8.42 5.55 -6.10
N THR A 61 -7.79 6.63 -5.60
CA THR A 61 -8.47 7.93 -5.47
C THR A 61 -8.92 8.48 -6.82
N ALA A 62 -8.10 8.36 -7.87
CA ALA A 62 -8.47 8.78 -9.22
C ALA A 62 -9.63 7.95 -9.77
N TYR A 63 -9.56 6.63 -9.62
CA TYR A 63 -10.58 5.70 -10.10
C TYR A 63 -11.92 5.91 -9.41
N GLU A 64 -11.94 5.93 -8.07
CA GLU A 64 -13.17 6.17 -7.33
C GLU A 64 -13.75 7.57 -7.62
N GLY A 65 -12.90 8.56 -7.90
CA GLY A 65 -13.34 9.90 -8.30
C GLY A 65 -14.12 9.88 -9.62
N LEU A 66 -13.61 9.14 -10.61
CA LEU A 66 -14.27 8.95 -11.91
C LEU A 66 -15.55 8.14 -11.78
N GLU A 67 -15.57 7.08 -10.96
CA GLU A 67 -16.79 6.31 -10.69
C GLU A 67 -17.88 7.14 -10.04
N ARG A 68 -17.53 7.98 -9.04
CA ARG A 68 -18.52 8.82 -8.32
C ARG A 68 -19.20 9.85 -9.21
N VAL A 69 -18.55 10.29 -10.27
CA VAL A 69 -19.14 11.22 -11.27
C VAL A 69 -19.71 10.49 -12.47
N GLU A 70 -19.75 9.15 -12.44
CA GLU A 70 -20.25 8.28 -13.51
C GLU A 70 -19.63 8.63 -14.87
N PHE A 71 -18.31 8.85 -14.88
CA PHE A 71 -17.62 9.28 -16.09
C PHE A 71 -17.73 8.24 -17.21
N SER A 72 -18.02 8.72 -18.41
CA SER A 72 -18.16 7.91 -19.62
C SER A 72 -17.45 8.56 -20.81
N ALA A 73 -17.07 7.73 -21.78
CA ALA A 73 -16.38 8.18 -22.97
C ALA A 73 -17.20 9.27 -23.71
N GLY A 74 -16.51 10.35 -24.11
CA GLY A 74 -17.13 11.49 -24.77
C GLY A 74 -17.61 12.60 -23.82
N GLN A 75 -17.57 12.39 -22.51
CA GLN A 75 -17.77 13.46 -21.53
C GLN A 75 -16.46 14.23 -21.29
N SER A 76 -16.60 15.50 -20.89
CA SER A 76 -15.46 16.33 -20.48
C SER A 76 -15.48 16.53 -18.97
N ILE A 77 -14.30 16.45 -18.34
CA ILE A 77 -14.12 16.67 -16.90
C ILE A 77 -13.07 17.75 -16.65
N LEU A 78 -13.25 18.52 -15.58
CA LEU A 78 -12.26 19.50 -15.11
C LEU A 78 -11.43 18.88 -13.97
N VAL A 79 -10.13 18.70 -14.20
CA VAL A 79 -9.19 18.19 -13.18
C VAL A 79 -8.42 19.35 -12.57
N LEU A 80 -8.78 19.73 -11.34
CA LEU A 80 -8.00 20.71 -10.57
C LEU A 80 -6.69 20.09 -10.11
N GLY A 81 -5.57 20.79 -10.32
CA GLY A 81 -4.26 20.27 -9.97
C GLY A 81 -3.83 19.06 -10.83
N GLY A 82 -4.12 19.08 -12.13
CA GLY A 82 -3.83 17.99 -13.06
C GLY A 82 -2.36 17.51 -13.09
N ALA A 83 -1.40 18.33 -12.69
CA ALA A 83 0.02 17.94 -12.57
C ALA A 83 0.38 17.28 -11.21
N GLY A 84 -0.58 17.14 -10.29
CA GLY A 84 -0.40 16.50 -8.99
C GLY A 84 -0.47 14.97 -9.06
N GLY A 85 -0.21 14.30 -7.93
CA GLY A 85 -0.16 12.83 -7.86
C GLY A 85 -1.46 12.15 -8.31
N VAL A 86 -2.62 12.64 -7.86
CA VAL A 86 -3.93 12.11 -8.28
C VAL A 86 -4.30 12.63 -9.67
N GLY A 87 -4.14 13.94 -9.91
CA GLY A 87 -4.56 14.57 -11.16
C GLY A 87 -3.90 13.96 -12.40
N THR A 88 -2.61 13.62 -12.29
CA THR A 88 -1.87 12.98 -13.40
C THR A 88 -2.46 11.61 -13.71
N LEU A 89 -2.87 10.86 -12.68
CA LEU A 89 -3.45 9.52 -12.84
C LEU A 89 -4.88 9.57 -13.37
N VAL A 90 -5.69 10.57 -12.98
CA VAL A 90 -7.01 10.79 -13.58
C VAL A 90 -6.89 10.93 -15.10
N ILE A 91 -5.90 11.70 -15.58
CA ILE A 91 -5.65 11.90 -17.01
C ILE A 91 -5.27 10.59 -17.72
N GLN A 92 -4.48 9.73 -17.06
CA GLN A 92 -4.03 8.45 -17.62
C GLN A 92 -5.12 7.37 -17.61
N VAL A 93 -6.02 7.38 -16.62
CA VAL A 93 -7.07 6.35 -16.48
C VAL A 93 -8.30 6.67 -17.32
N GLN A 94 -8.58 7.95 -17.59
CA GLN A 94 -9.72 8.35 -18.43
C GLN A 94 -9.48 8.13 -19.93
N SER A 95 -8.22 7.90 -20.36
CA SER A 95 -7.85 7.65 -21.76
C SER A 95 -8.02 6.20 -22.15
#